data_AF-A0A518ANK8-F1
#
_entry.id   AF-A0A518ANK8-F1
#
_cell.length_a   1.000
_cell.length_b   1.000
_cell.length_c   1.000
_cell.angle_alpha   90.00
_cell.angle_beta   90.00
_cell.angle_gamma   90.00
#
_symmetry.space_group_name_H-M   'P 1'
#
loop_
_entity.id
_entity.type
_entity.pdbx_description
1 polymer ?
#
loop_
_entity_poly.entity_id
_entity_poly.type
_entity_poly.pdbx_seq_one_letter_code
_entity_poly.pdbx_strand_id
1 'polypeptide(L)'
;MSEHDDTLRQALMENSQLREEREATLREAATQEYAGHVRKVERIYWVYAIICVALGVAAINFFARSYDMKTLIGCAVGILVLYETTVLMKLWYATSRLKMDVLKEMKLLRLEMARLQQASGIEHPMDPQTKYEPTRGASPWERRVWIIGCVMVAMVVSTWTSQAWQLGGGEIKSIATVTLSPDGTAEKRIESVRQYSSYYRPTSFTIYTPETSQLRVVDINGNDLPITTSAMHGQRRCEVTLTDAAFVDGAVRYTEIVTTPQAATLDDGVWTYTDGIRHAGGDRDYSITILTPVGATEVSTDPQVSLEVNGQQRTKAVFAGIAEDDRQYLFHVKYRLPGGESE
;
A
#
# COMPACT_ATOMS: atom_id res chain seq x y z
N MET A 1 56.75 18.80 71.45
CA MET A 1 55.31 18.98 71.22
C MET A 1 54.93 19.12 69.74
N SER A 2 55.87 19.23 68.79
CA SER A 2 55.54 19.41 67.36
C SER A 2 55.15 18.13 66.61
N GLU A 3 55.77 16.98 66.91
CA GLU A 3 55.49 15.74 66.15
C GLU A 3 54.05 15.24 66.33
N HIS A 4 53.46 15.43 67.51
CA HIS A 4 52.09 14.98 67.76
C HIS A 4 51.06 15.84 67.01
N ASP A 5 51.30 17.15 66.93
CA ASP A 5 50.48 18.08 66.15
C ASP A 5 50.59 17.83 64.65
N ASP A 6 51.77 17.45 64.15
CA ASP A 6 51.97 17.09 62.74
C ASP A 6 51.29 15.76 62.40
N THR A 7 51.33 14.75 63.29
CA THR A 7 50.59 13.50 63.09
C THR A 7 49.07 13.71 63.12
N LEU A 8 48.56 14.61 63.98
CA LEU A 8 47.15 14.97 64.02
C LEU A 8 46.70 15.71 62.75
N ARG A 9 47.53 16.63 62.24
CA ARG A 9 47.27 17.32 60.97
C ARG A 9 47.27 16.38 59.79
N GLN A 10 48.21 15.43 59.75
CA GLN A 10 48.28 14.44 58.69
C GLN A 10 47.08 13.48 58.73
N ALA A 11 46.71 13.01 59.92
CA ALA A 11 45.52 12.17 60.09
C ALA A 11 44.22 12.92 59.73
N LEU A 12 44.13 14.22 60.03
CA LEU A 12 42.99 15.06 59.62
C LEU A 12 42.93 15.28 58.11
N MET A 13 44.09 15.49 57.46
CA MET A 13 44.16 15.62 56.00
C MET A 13 43.78 14.31 55.31
N GLU A 14 44.30 13.17 55.76
CA GLU A 14 43.94 11.85 55.22
C GLU A 14 42.45 11.53 55.43
N ASN A 15 41.87 11.88 56.59
CA ASN A 15 40.44 11.73 56.81
C ASN A 15 39.61 12.64 55.90
N SER A 16 40.07 13.86 55.63
CA SER A 16 39.38 14.79 54.73
C SER A 16 39.42 14.32 53.27
N GLN A 17 40.54 13.77 52.81
CA GLN A 17 40.70 13.22 51.47
C GLN A 17 39.85 11.96 51.26
N LEU A 18 39.87 11.01 52.20
CA LEU A 18 39.04 9.80 52.15
C LEU A 18 37.54 10.12 52.13
N ARG A 19 37.15 11.24 52.73
CA ARG A 19 35.77 11.72 52.77
C ARG A 19 35.37 12.38 51.45
N GLU A 20 36.23 13.19 50.85
CA GLU A 20 36.01 13.73 49.50
C GLU A 20 35.91 12.62 48.44
N GLU A 21 36.76 11.59 48.52
CA GLU A 21 36.69 10.43 47.60
C GLU A 21 35.41 9.61 47.78
N ARG A 22 34.98 9.35 49.03
CA ARG A 22 33.69 8.70 49.30
C ARG A 22 32.50 9.53 48.82
N GLU A 23 32.57 10.85 48.93
CA GLU A 23 31.51 11.74 48.46
C GLU A 23 31.46 11.81 46.93
N ALA A 24 32.62 11.87 46.26
CA ALA A 24 32.70 11.80 44.80
C ALA A 24 32.11 10.49 44.27
N THR A 25 32.46 9.36 44.89
CA THR A 25 31.93 8.04 44.50
C THR A 25 30.42 7.90 44.76
N LEU A 26 29.89 8.46 45.86
CA LEU A 26 28.44 8.48 46.11
C LEU A 26 27.67 9.37 45.13
N ARG A 27 28.25 10.51 44.71
CA ARG A 27 27.68 11.38 43.67
C ARG A 27 27.69 10.70 42.31
N GLU A 28 28.78 10.03 41.95
CA GLU A 28 28.87 9.25 40.71
C GLU A 28 27.86 8.08 40.72
N ALA A 29 27.73 7.35 41.83
CA ALA A 29 26.75 6.27 41.96
C ALA A 29 25.32 6.78 41.79
N ALA A 30 24.94 7.89 42.46
CA ALA A 30 23.61 8.47 42.35
C ALA A 30 23.32 8.97 40.92
N THR A 31 24.28 9.68 40.29
CA THR A 31 24.10 10.17 38.92
C THR A 31 23.99 9.05 37.89
N GLN A 32 24.74 7.95 38.06
CA GLN A 32 24.64 6.77 37.20
C GLN A 32 23.28 6.06 37.33
N GLU A 33 22.72 5.96 38.54
CA GLU A 33 21.41 5.35 38.77
C GLU A 33 20.29 6.12 38.03
N TYR A 34 20.27 7.45 38.17
CA TYR A 34 19.30 8.30 37.46
C TYR A 34 19.49 8.28 35.94
N ALA A 35 20.74 8.33 35.46
CA ALA A 35 21.02 8.19 34.04
C ALA A 35 20.56 6.83 33.48
N GLY A 36 20.70 5.76 34.26
CA GLY A 36 20.20 4.43 33.92
C GLY A 36 18.67 4.39 33.78
N HIS A 37 17.94 5.02 34.69
CA HIS A 37 16.48 5.12 34.61
C HIS A 37 16.01 5.94 33.40
N VAL A 38 16.65 7.08 33.13
CA VAL A 38 16.33 7.91 31.95
C VAL A 38 16.58 7.15 30.66
N ARG A 39 17.67 6.38 30.56
CA ARG A 39 17.94 5.52 29.39
C ARG A 39 16.90 4.42 29.20
N LYS A 40 16.42 3.79 30.27
CA LYS A 40 15.35 2.78 30.19
C LYS A 40 14.05 3.40 29.67
N VAL A 41 13.66 4.55 30.23
CA VAL A 41 12.46 5.29 29.80
C VAL A 41 12.59 5.72 28.33
N GLU A 42 13.76 6.20 27.92
CA GLU A 42 14.02 6.60 26.53
C GLU A 42 13.95 5.40 25.56
N ARG A 43 14.45 4.21 25.95
CA ARG A 43 14.31 3.00 25.13
C ARG A 43 12.85 2.55 24.97
N ILE A 44 12.06 2.61 26.04
CA ILE A 44 10.63 2.30 25.99
C ILE A 44 9.91 3.26 25.03
N TYR A 45 10.24 4.55 25.11
CA TYR A 45 9.74 5.56 24.18
C TYR A 45 10.06 5.21 22.72
N TRP A 46 11.30 4.83 22.42
CA TRP A 46 11.70 4.46 21.07
C TRP A 46 11.03 3.19 20.54
N VAL A 47 10.89 2.15 21.37
CA VAL A 47 10.15 0.92 21.00
C VAL A 47 8.70 1.26 20.65
N TYR A 48 8.06 2.11 21.46
CA TYR A 48 6.69 2.55 21.19
C TYR A 48 6.61 3.38 19.90
N ALA A 49 7.58 4.27 19.66
CA ALA A 49 7.66 5.05 18.43
C ALA A 49 7.75 4.15 17.17
N ILE A 50 8.52 3.07 17.22
CA ILE A 50 8.58 2.08 16.12
C ILE A 50 7.20 1.47 15.87
N ILE A 51 6.49 1.06 16.92
CA ILE A 51 5.14 0.47 16.79
C ILE A 51 4.17 1.48 16.18
N CYS A 52 4.17 2.74 16.64
CA CYS A 52 3.34 3.81 16.08
C CYS A 52 3.66 4.07 14.61
N VAL A 53 4.95 4.08 14.22
CA VAL A 53 5.36 4.26 12.83
C VAL A 53 4.89 3.09 11.96
N ALA A 54 5.04 1.86 12.43
CA ALA A 54 4.56 0.68 11.70
C ALA A 54 3.05 0.74 11.47
N LEU A 55 2.27 0.99 12.52
CA LEU A 55 0.81 1.10 12.43
C LEU A 55 0.35 2.30 11.58
N GLY A 56 1.03 3.44 11.70
CA GLY A 56 0.72 4.65 10.95
C GLY A 56 0.97 4.49 9.45
N VAL A 57 2.11 3.94 9.07
CA VAL A 57 2.44 3.66 7.66
C VAL A 57 1.45 2.64 7.08
N ALA A 58 1.12 1.59 7.84
CA ALA A 58 0.10 0.64 7.41
C ALA A 58 -1.25 1.34 7.19
N ALA A 59 -1.74 2.11 8.16
CA ALA A 59 -3.01 2.82 8.07
C ALA A 59 -3.06 3.80 6.88
N ILE A 60 -1.98 4.52 6.60
CA ILE A 60 -1.88 5.43 5.44
C ILE A 60 -1.95 4.64 4.13
N ASN A 61 -1.22 3.54 4.01
CA ASN A 61 -1.27 2.70 2.81
C ASN A 61 -2.65 2.06 2.60
N PHE A 62 -3.33 1.65 3.68
CA PHE A 62 -4.71 1.19 3.63
C PHE A 62 -5.68 2.31 3.21
N PHE A 63 -5.50 3.52 3.74
CA PHE A 63 -6.32 4.68 3.39
C PHE A 63 -6.16 5.07 1.91
N ALA A 64 -4.92 5.15 1.41
CA ALA A 64 -4.63 5.57 0.05
C ALA A 64 -5.15 4.59 -1.03
N ARG A 65 -5.43 3.33 -0.66
CA ARG A 65 -5.81 2.27 -1.60
C ARG A 65 -7.23 1.74 -1.40
N SER A 66 -7.95 2.19 -0.36
CA SER A 66 -9.32 1.78 -0.14
C SER A 66 -10.30 2.62 -0.95
N TYR A 67 -11.28 1.97 -1.57
CA TYR A 67 -12.41 2.60 -2.26
C TYR A 67 -13.72 2.53 -1.46
N ASP A 68 -13.72 1.85 -0.31
CA ASP A 68 -14.89 1.73 0.56
C ASP A 68 -14.88 2.80 1.66
N MET A 69 -15.99 3.54 1.77
CA MET A 69 -16.18 4.65 2.69
C MET A 69 -16.05 4.21 4.16
N LYS A 70 -16.49 2.99 4.50
CA LYS A 70 -16.40 2.48 5.87
C LYS A 70 -14.94 2.27 6.30
N THR A 71 -14.12 1.73 5.41
CA THR A 71 -12.68 1.52 5.65
C THR A 71 -11.93 2.84 5.69
N LEU A 72 -12.29 3.82 4.85
CA LEU A 72 -11.70 5.16 4.88
C LEU A 72 -11.95 5.85 6.23
N ILE A 73 -13.19 5.82 6.73
CA ILE A 73 -13.53 6.37 8.05
C ILE A 73 -12.76 5.65 9.16
N GLY A 74 -12.70 4.32 9.11
CA GLY A 74 -11.95 3.52 10.09
C GLY A 74 -10.45 3.86 10.12
N CYS A 75 -9.83 4.01 8.94
CA CYS A 75 -8.42 4.40 8.83
C CYS A 75 -8.19 5.83 9.34
N ALA A 76 -9.09 6.77 9.03
CA ALA A 76 -8.99 8.15 9.52
C ALA A 76 -9.05 8.23 11.05
N VAL A 77 -9.98 7.49 11.69
CA VAL A 77 -10.06 7.39 13.15
C VAL A 77 -8.79 6.74 13.71
N GLY A 78 -8.30 5.67 13.09
CA GLY A 78 -7.06 5.00 13.50
C GLY A 78 -5.85 5.94 13.46
N ILE A 79 -5.69 6.73 12.39
CA ILE A 79 -4.62 7.73 12.27
C ILE A 79 -4.74 8.80 13.35
N LEU A 80 -5.97 9.26 13.66
CA LEU A 80 -6.21 10.25 14.71
C LEU A 80 -5.79 9.70 16.08
N VAL A 81 -6.18 8.48 16.43
CA VAL A 81 -5.78 7.82 17.69
C VAL A 81 -4.26 7.63 17.75
N LEU A 82 -3.61 7.24 16.66
CA LEU A 82 -2.16 7.13 16.59
C LEU A 82 -1.49 8.49 16.78
N TYR A 83 -2.03 9.55 16.20
CA TYR A 83 -1.50 10.90 16.38
C TYR A 83 -1.63 11.36 17.84
N GLU A 84 -2.80 11.22 18.45
CA GLU A 84 -3.02 11.58 19.86
C GLU A 84 -2.11 10.79 20.81
N THR A 85 -1.98 9.47 20.59
CA THR A 85 -1.09 8.63 21.40
C THR A 85 0.39 9.04 21.27
N THR A 86 0.85 9.44 20.08
CA THR A 86 2.24 9.96 19.93
C THR A 86 2.46 11.27 20.68
N VAL A 87 1.47 12.17 20.68
CA VAL A 87 1.52 13.45 21.43
C VAL A 87 1.53 13.18 22.94
N LEU A 88 0.63 12.32 23.43
CA LEU A 88 0.56 11.92 24.83
C LEU A 88 1.87 11.27 25.29
N MET A 89 2.45 10.39 24.47
CA MET A 89 3.72 9.73 24.78
C MET A 89 4.89 10.72 24.85
N LYS A 90 4.92 11.72 23.96
CA LYS A 90 5.93 12.79 24.00
C LYS A 90 5.80 13.65 25.26
N LEU A 91 4.57 14.00 25.65
CA LEU A 91 4.29 14.72 26.89
C LEU A 91 4.66 13.90 28.13
N TRP A 92 4.34 12.60 28.13
CA TRP A 92 4.73 11.68 29.20
C TRP A 92 6.25 11.57 29.35
N TYR A 93 6.99 11.50 28.24
CA TYR A 93 8.45 11.49 28.28
C TYR A 93 9.02 12.81 28.83
N ALA A 94 8.51 13.96 28.38
CA ALA A 94 8.94 15.27 28.85
C ALA A 94 8.70 15.44 30.36
N THR A 95 7.52 15.07 30.84
CA THR A 95 7.17 15.13 32.27
C THR A 95 7.98 14.16 33.11
N SER A 96 8.22 12.93 32.63
CA SER A 96 9.04 11.93 33.32
C SER A 96 10.51 12.39 33.44
N ARG A 97 11.05 12.99 32.38
CA ARG A 97 12.40 13.57 32.40
C ARG A 97 12.50 14.72 33.41
N LEU A 98 11.53 15.65 33.39
CA LEU A 98 11.50 16.78 34.33
C LEU A 98 11.40 16.29 35.78
N LYS A 99 10.56 15.30 36.06
CA LYS A 99 10.47 14.67 37.39
C LYS A 99 11.81 14.08 37.82
N MET A 100 12.53 13.41 36.93
CA MET A 100 13.83 12.81 37.24
C MET A 100 14.91 13.88 37.47
N ASP A 101 14.89 14.96 36.70
CA ASP A 101 15.81 16.09 36.88
C ASP A 101 15.55 16.78 38.24
N VAL A 102 14.29 17.04 38.60
CA VAL A 102 13.92 17.61 39.92
C VAL A 102 14.27 16.66 41.07
N LEU A 103 14.04 15.35 40.94
CA LEU A 103 14.41 14.37 41.97
C LEU A 103 15.93 14.29 42.17
N LYS A 104 16.70 14.40 41.09
CA LYS A 104 18.16 14.47 41.13
C LYS A 104 18.59 15.75 41.86
N GLU A 105 18.03 16.90 41.52
CA GLU A 105 18.30 18.18 42.18
C GLU A 105 17.97 18.13 43.67
N MET A 106 16.80 17.62 44.06
CA MET A 106 16.42 17.48 45.47
C MET A 106 17.35 16.55 46.25
N LYS A 107 17.83 15.44 45.64
CA LYS A 107 18.79 14.54 46.31
C LYS A 107 20.17 15.19 46.46
N LEU A 108 20.64 15.92 45.44
CA LEU A 108 21.90 16.67 45.53
C LEU A 108 21.82 17.75 46.62
N LEU A 109 20.72 18.51 46.66
CA LEU A 109 20.47 19.50 47.70
C LEU A 109 20.40 18.89 49.10
N ARG A 110 19.79 17.70 49.26
CA ARG A 110 19.77 16.99 50.55
C ARG A 110 21.16 16.55 51.00
N LEU A 111 22.01 16.11 50.07
CA LEU A 111 23.40 15.76 50.37
C LEU A 111 24.19 17.01 50.77
N GLU A 112 23.96 18.15 50.12
CA GLU A 112 24.57 19.43 50.49
C GLU A 112 24.08 19.95 51.84
N MET A 113 22.78 19.87 52.14
CA MET A 113 22.25 20.24 53.45
C MET A 113 22.78 19.33 54.57
N ALA A 114 22.89 18.02 54.32
CA ALA A 114 23.53 17.10 55.26
C ALA A 114 25.00 17.45 55.47
N ARG A 115 25.73 17.86 54.41
CA ARG A 115 27.10 18.37 54.51
C ARG A 115 27.16 19.63 55.37
N LEU A 116 26.28 20.60 55.16
CA LEU A 116 26.24 21.85 55.92
C LEU A 116 25.88 21.62 57.39
N GLN A 117 24.96 20.71 57.70
CA GLN A 117 24.64 20.31 59.08
C GLN A 117 25.77 19.56 59.77
N GLN A 118 26.56 18.78 59.03
CA GLN A 118 27.72 18.09 59.58
C GLN A 118 28.93 19.02 59.70
N ALA A 119 28.99 20.06 58.87
CA ALA A 119 30.03 21.10 58.88
C ALA A 119 29.70 22.27 59.82
N SER A 120 28.50 22.39 60.38
CA SER A 120 28.11 23.48 61.29
C SER A 120 28.81 23.44 62.67
N GLY A 121 29.89 22.68 62.82
CA GLY A 121 30.88 22.79 63.90
C GLY A 121 32.24 23.36 63.46
N ILE A 122 32.46 23.62 62.17
CA ILE A 122 33.72 24.15 61.62
C ILE A 122 33.37 25.25 60.62
N GLU A 123 33.60 26.50 61.02
CA GLU A 123 33.38 27.72 60.23
C GLU A 123 34.28 27.75 59.00
N HIS A 124 33.92 27.13 57.88
CA HIS A 124 34.40 27.56 56.56
C HIS A 124 33.31 27.29 55.51
N PRO A 125 32.69 28.34 54.94
CA PRO A 125 31.75 28.18 53.84
C PRO A 125 32.55 27.86 52.58
N MET A 126 32.74 26.57 52.29
CA MET A 126 33.22 26.18 50.98
C MET A 126 32.13 26.47 49.95
N ASP A 127 32.49 27.26 48.94
CA ASP A 127 31.65 27.59 47.78
C ASP A 127 31.05 26.32 47.14
N PRO A 128 29.80 26.41 46.61
CA PRO A 128 29.17 25.29 45.93
C PRO A 128 29.92 24.99 44.61
N GLN A 129 30.83 24.02 44.64
CA GLN A 129 31.51 23.46 43.46
C GLN A 129 30.60 22.56 42.60
N THR A 130 29.28 22.78 42.57
CA THR A 130 28.39 21.96 41.73
C THR A 130 28.36 22.51 40.31
N LYS A 131 29.28 22.03 39.48
CA LYS A 131 29.14 22.13 38.03
C LYS A 131 27.96 21.26 37.61
N TYR A 132 26.83 21.91 37.36
CA TYR A 132 25.58 21.27 36.95
C TYR A 132 25.76 20.56 35.59
N GLU A 133 25.80 19.23 35.61
CA GLU A 133 25.69 18.45 34.37
C GLU A 133 24.24 17.98 34.18
N PRO A 134 23.58 18.37 33.06
CA PRO A 134 22.26 17.87 32.75
C PRO A 134 22.30 16.35 32.61
N THR A 135 21.27 15.69 33.12
CA THR A 135 21.15 14.23 33.08
C THR A 135 21.14 13.77 31.62
N ARG A 136 22.26 13.18 31.18
CA ARG A 136 22.40 12.71 29.79
C ARG A 136 21.64 11.39 29.63
N GLY A 137 20.68 11.38 28.71
CA GLY A 137 19.94 10.18 28.33
C GLY A 137 20.78 9.20 27.49
N ALA A 138 20.15 8.57 26.51
CA ALA A 138 20.81 7.75 25.51
C ALA A 138 21.87 8.54 24.75
N SER A 139 22.91 7.85 24.29
CA SER A 139 23.96 8.48 23.50
C SER A 139 23.38 9.05 22.19
N PRO A 140 23.95 10.13 21.63
CA PRO A 140 23.49 10.66 20.34
C PRO A 140 23.59 9.63 19.21
N TRP A 141 24.51 8.66 19.31
CA TRP A 141 24.61 7.54 18.39
C TRP A 141 23.45 6.55 18.56
N GLU A 142 23.09 6.18 19.79
CA GLU A 142 21.93 5.32 20.08
C GLU A 142 20.64 5.94 19.55
N ARG A 143 20.45 7.25 19.70
CA ARG A 143 19.31 7.97 19.09
C ARG A 143 19.29 7.86 17.57
N ARG A 144 20.43 8.01 16.91
CA ARG A 144 20.53 7.84 15.45
C ARG A 144 20.16 6.41 15.03
N VAL A 145 20.59 5.40 15.78
CA VAL A 145 20.22 4.00 15.52
C VAL A 145 18.71 3.81 15.62
N TRP A 146 18.05 4.37 16.65
CA TRP A 146 16.59 4.29 16.77
C TRP A 146 15.85 5.01 15.63
N ILE A 147 16.32 6.19 15.20
CA ILE A 147 15.74 6.91 14.06
C ILE A 147 15.87 6.08 12.78
N ILE A 148 17.06 5.53 12.51
CA ILE A 148 17.29 4.65 11.36
C ILE A 148 16.37 3.43 11.45
N GLY A 149 16.21 2.85 12.64
CA GLY A 149 15.27 1.76 12.91
C GLY A 149 13.83 2.12 12.53
N CYS A 150 13.33 3.27 12.96
CA CYS A 150 11.99 3.76 12.56
C CYS A 150 11.85 3.89 11.04
N VAL A 151 12.86 4.45 10.37
CA VAL A 151 12.86 4.62 8.91
C VAL A 151 12.87 3.26 8.20
N MET A 152 13.70 2.32 8.63
CA MET A 152 13.77 0.96 8.07
C MET A 152 12.45 0.22 8.27
N VAL A 153 11.83 0.31 9.45
CA VAL A 153 10.52 -0.28 9.71
C VAL A 153 9.45 0.36 8.83
N ALA A 154 9.46 1.69 8.67
CA ALA A 154 8.55 2.37 7.75
C ALA A 154 8.71 1.87 6.31
N MET A 155 9.94 1.71 5.82
CA MET A 155 10.20 1.14 4.49
C MET A 155 9.68 -0.29 4.38
N VAL A 156 10.04 -1.17 5.31
CA VAL A 156 9.63 -2.59 5.30
C VAL A 156 8.11 -2.73 5.34
N VAL A 157 7.45 -2.02 6.24
CA VAL A 157 5.98 -2.06 6.34
C VAL A 157 5.34 -1.45 5.10
N SER A 158 5.88 -0.37 4.55
CA SER A 158 5.37 0.23 3.32
C SER A 158 5.51 -0.72 2.13
N THR A 159 6.66 -1.36 1.96
CA THR A 159 6.89 -2.35 0.90
C THR A 159 5.99 -3.57 1.10
N TRP A 160 5.90 -4.11 2.32
CA TRP A 160 5.08 -5.29 2.60
C TRP A 160 3.60 -5.02 2.39
N THR A 161 3.07 -3.90 2.91
CA THR A 161 1.68 -3.50 2.65
C THR A 161 1.46 -3.18 1.18
N SER A 162 2.43 -2.56 0.50
CA SER A 162 2.32 -2.31 -0.93
C SER A 162 2.23 -3.60 -1.74
N GLN A 163 3.07 -4.59 -1.43
CA GLN A 163 3.08 -5.91 -2.07
C GLN A 163 1.81 -6.71 -1.75
N ALA A 164 1.33 -6.69 -0.51
CA ALA A 164 0.08 -7.34 -0.11
C ALA A 164 -1.12 -6.84 -0.92
N TRP A 165 -1.11 -5.56 -1.31
CA TRP A 165 -2.11 -4.97 -2.19
C TRP A 165 -1.82 -5.18 -3.69
N GLN A 166 -0.54 -5.24 -4.10
CA GLN A 166 -0.14 -5.56 -5.49
C GLN A 166 -0.38 -7.02 -5.87
N LEU A 167 -0.49 -7.94 -4.89
CA LEU A 167 -0.99 -9.31 -5.11
C LEU A 167 -2.44 -9.33 -5.65
N GLY A 168 -3.09 -8.17 -5.79
CA GLY A 168 -4.38 -7.98 -6.42
C GLY A 168 -4.46 -6.97 -7.56
N GLY A 169 -3.32 -6.44 -8.01
CA GLY A 169 -3.23 -5.50 -9.14
C GLY A 169 -2.61 -6.17 -10.36
N GLY A 170 -3.05 -7.39 -10.64
CA GLY A 170 -2.53 -8.17 -11.76
C GLY A 170 -2.90 -7.57 -13.11
N GLU A 171 -2.08 -7.93 -14.09
CA GLU A 171 -2.33 -7.76 -15.51
C GLU A 171 -3.77 -8.17 -15.81
N ILE A 172 -4.58 -7.18 -16.21
CA ILE A 172 -5.86 -7.48 -16.84
C ILE A 172 -5.45 -8.07 -18.17
N LYS A 173 -5.81 -9.31 -18.45
CA LYS A 173 -5.60 -9.90 -19.77
C LYS A 173 -6.94 -10.09 -20.41
N SER A 174 -7.14 -9.42 -21.55
CA SER A 174 -8.34 -9.58 -22.36
C SER A 174 -8.01 -10.14 -23.74
N ILE A 175 -8.62 -11.28 -24.09
CA ILE A 175 -8.52 -11.84 -25.44
C ILE A 175 -9.89 -11.78 -26.07
N ALA A 176 -10.00 -11.05 -27.18
CA ALA A 176 -11.25 -10.91 -27.90
C ALA A 176 -11.26 -11.75 -29.18
N THR A 177 -12.29 -12.56 -29.37
CA THR A 177 -12.55 -13.30 -30.62
C THR A 177 -13.94 -12.93 -31.14
N VAL A 178 -14.00 -12.40 -32.34
CA VAL A 178 -15.24 -12.09 -33.04
C VAL A 178 -15.48 -13.15 -34.11
N THR A 179 -16.68 -13.71 -34.13
CA THR A 179 -17.12 -14.67 -35.14
C THR A 179 -18.25 -14.06 -35.96
N LEU A 180 -18.00 -13.86 -37.25
CA LEU A 180 -18.99 -13.34 -38.19
C LEU A 180 -19.79 -14.48 -38.82
N SER A 181 -21.09 -14.25 -38.94
CA SER A 181 -22.04 -15.15 -39.59
C SER A 181 -22.44 -14.63 -40.99
N PRO A 182 -22.89 -15.50 -41.91
CA PRO A 182 -23.27 -15.10 -43.27
C PRO A 182 -24.45 -14.11 -43.36
N ASP A 183 -25.26 -14.01 -42.31
CA ASP A 183 -26.40 -13.11 -42.18
C ASP A 183 -26.00 -11.70 -41.68
N GLY A 184 -24.71 -11.46 -41.47
CA GLY A 184 -24.19 -10.20 -40.93
C GLY A 184 -24.26 -10.11 -39.39
N THR A 185 -24.66 -11.18 -38.70
CA THR A 185 -24.59 -11.26 -37.23
C THR A 185 -23.14 -11.46 -36.78
N ALA A 186 -22.75 -10.86 -35.65
CA ALA A 186 -21.45 -11.11 -35.02
C ALA A 186 -21.63 -11.60 -33.59
N GLU A 187 -20.88 -12.65 -33.23
CA GLU A 187 -20.69 -13.10 -31.85
C GLU A 187 -19.28 -12.72 -31.39
N LYS A 188 -19.19 -11.81 -30.41
CA LYS A 188 -17.93 -11.38 -29.78
C LYS A 188 -17.76 -12.08 -28.45
N ARG A 189 -16.68 -12.85 -28.32
CA ARG A 189 -16.25 -13.50 -27.08
C ARG A 189 -15.05 -12.76 -26.50
N ILE A 190 -15.13 -12.30 -25.26
CA ILE A 190 -14.04 -11.63 -24.56
C ILE A 190 -13.72 -12.44 -23.31
N GLU A 191 -12.58 -13.13 -23.34
CA GLU A 191 -12.05 -13.83 -22.18
C GLU A 191 -11.30 -12.82 -21.32
N SER A 192 -11.77 -12.62 -20.10
CA SER A 192 -11.19 -11.65 -19.16
C SER A 192 -10.66 -12.35 -17.93
N VAL A 193 -9.42 -12.05 -17.58
CA VAL A 193 -8.81 -12.42 -16.31
C VAL A 193 -8.50 -11.15 -15.55
N ARG A 194 -9.07 -10.99 -14.37
CA ARG A 194 -8.79 -9.88 -13.46
C ARG A 194 -8.34 -10.42 -12.12
N GLN A 195 -7.10 -10.11 -11.75
CA GLN A 195 -6.63 -10.41 -10.40
C GLN A 195 -7.26 -9.41 -9.43
N TYR A 196 -7.67 -9.90 -8.26
CA TYR A 196 -8.16 -9.06 -7.18
C TYR A 196 -7.36 -9.34 -5.92
N SER A 197 -7.21 -8.33 -5.08
CA SER A 197 -6.49 -8.54 -3.82
C SER A 197 -7.31 -9.45 -2.92
N SER A 198 -6.65 -10.28 -2.10
CA SER A 198 -7.33 -11.12 -1.10
C SER A 198 -8.21 -10.32 -0.12
N TYR A 199 -8.00 -9.01 -0.03
CA TYR A 199 -8.74 -8.09 0.85
C TYR A 199 -10.00 -7.50 0.22
N TYR A 200 -10.09 -7.48 -1.10
CA TYR A 200 -11.23 -6.90 -1.81
C TYR A 200 -11.73 -7.86 -2.88
N ARG A 201 -12.87 -8.49 -2.60
CA ARG A 201 -13.56 -9.38 -3.52
C ARG A 201 -14.80 -8.65 -4.05
N PRO A 202 -14.82 -8.24 -5.33
CA PRO A 202 -16.01 -7.59 -5.88
C PRO A 202 -17.18 -8.56 -5.92
N THR A 203 -18.37 -8.06 -5.63
CA THR A 203 -19.63 -8.82 -5.72
C THR A 203 -20.30 -8.68 -7.08
N SER A 204 -20.08 -7.56 -7.76
CA SER A 204 -20.62 -7.29 -9.10
C SER A 204 -19.71 -6.37 -9.90
N PHE A 205 -19.94 -6.34 -11.21
CA PHE A 205 -19.36 -5.34 -12.11
C PHE A 205 -20.39 -4.96 -13.19
N THR A 206 -20.19 -3.82 -13.83
CA THR A 206 -21.13 -3.30 -14.83
C THR A 206 -20.53 -3.38 -16.23
N ILE A 207 -21.33 -3.86 -17.18
CA ILE A 207 -21.03 -3.86 -18.62
C ILE A 207 -22.09 -3.00 -19.33
N TYR A 208 -21.68 -2.27 -20.36
CA TYR A 208 -22.59 -1.51 -21.22
C TYR A 208 -22.61 -2.13 -22.60
N THR A 209 -23.80 -2.44 -23.11
CA THR A 209 -23.99 -2.99 -24.46
C THR A 209 -25.05 -2.20 -25.22
N PRO A 210 -25.04 -2.21 -26.56
CA PRO A 210 -26.15 -1.70 -27.34
C PRO A 210 -27.47 -2.39 -26.96
N GLU A 211 -28.60 -1.68 -27.10
CA GLU A 211 -29.93 -2.25 -26.79
C GLU A 211 -30.28 -3.45 -27.69
N THR A 212 -29.77 -3.46 -28.92
CA THR A 212 -30.00 -4.52 -29.91
C THR A 212 -29.19 -5.78 -29.64
N SER A 213 -28.16 -5.73 -28.80
CA SER A 213 -27.27 -6.86 -28.52
C SER A 213 -27.78 -7.74 -27.38
N GLN A 214 -27.49 -9.03 -27.47
CA GLN A 214 -27.69 -10.00 -26.40
C GLN A 214 -26.36 -10.25 -25.69
N LEU A 215 -26.32 -10.00 -24.38
CA LEU A 215 -25.16 -10.26 -23.53
C LEU A 215 -25.41 -11.52 -22.71
N ARG A 216 -24.44 -12.44 -22.74
CA ARG A 216 -24.32 -13.55 -21.81
C ARG A 216 -22.93 -13.52 -21.19
N VAL A 217 -22.82 -13.79 -19.90
CA VAL A 217 -21.52 -13.83 -19.21
C VAL A 217 -21.42 -15.18 -18.52
N VAL A 218 -20.35 -15.91 -18.80
CA VAL A 218 -20.14 -17.26 -18.26
C VAL A 218 -18.90 -17.32 -17.38
N ASP A 219 -18.95 -18.16 -16.35
CA ASP A 219 -17.80 -18.52 -15.53
C ASP A 219 -16.83 -19.46 -16.27
N ILE A 220 -15.74 -19.84 -15.60
CA ILE A 220 -14.73 -20.77 -16.16
C ILE A 220 -15.29 -22.17 -16.48
N ASN A 221 -16.40 -22.56 -15.85
CA ASN A 221 -17.05 -23.85 -16.06
C ASN A 221 -18.14 -23.77 -17.14
N GLY A 222 -18.37 -22.58 -17.71
CA GLY A 222 -19.42 -22.32 -18.70
C GLY A 222 -20.81 -22.08 -18.12
N ASN A 223 -20.94 -21.88 -16.81
CA ASN A 223 -22.23 -21.53 -16.19
C ASN A 223 -22.52 -20.05 -16.37
N ASP A 224 -23.79 -19.72 -16.64
CA ASP A 224 -24.22 -18.32 -16.75
C ASP A 224 -24.14 -17.61 -15.39
N LEU A 225 -23.50 -16.44 -15.38
CA LEU A 225 -23.51 -15.53 -14.26
C LEU A 225 -24.82 -14.72 -14.24
N PRO A 226 -25.39 -14.43 -13.05
CA PRO A 226 -26.61 -13.63 -12.97
C PRO A 226 -26.40 -12.20 -13.48
N ILE A 227 -27.28 -11.73 -14.36
CA ILE A 227 -27.24 -10.38 -14.93
C ILE A 227 -28.54 -9.64 -14.64
N THR A 228 -28.43 -8.46 -14.03
CA THR A 228 -29.54 -7.52 -13.89
C THR A 228 -29.38 -6.43 -14.95
N THR A 229 -30.40 -6.20 -15.78
CA THR A 229 -30.31 -5.20 -16.85
C THR A 229 -31.23 -4.01 -16.60
N SER A 230 -30.70 -2.81 -16.77
CA SER A 230 -31.44 -1.54 -16.75
C SER A 230 -31.20 -0.77 -18.05
N ALA A 231 -32.26 -0.18 -18.61
CA ALA A 231 -32.16 0.63 -19.83
C ALA A 231 -31.57 2.01 -19.53
N MET A 232 -30.66 2.49 -20.37
CA MET A 232 -29.95 3.75 -20.21
C MET A 232 -29.66 4.39 -21.58
N HIS A 233 -30.55 5.28 -22.03
CA HIS A 233 -30.36 6.18 -23.18
C HIS A 233 -29.75 5.51 -24.44
N GLY A 234 -30.37 4.45 -24.97
CA GLY A 234 -29.89 3.75 -26.16
C GLY A 234 -28.83 2.67 -25.88
N GLN A 235 -28.47 2.47 -24.61
CA GLN A 235 -27.61 1.39 -24.14
C GLN A 235 -28.32 0.59 -23.04
N ARG A 236 -27.91 -0.67 -22.87
CA ARG A 236 -28.26 -1.49 -21.71
C ARG A 236 -27.10 -1.46 -20.72
N ARG A 237 -27.38 -1.03 -19.51
CA ARG A 237 -26.49 -1.23 -18.37
C ARG A 237 -26.78 -2.60 -17.78
N CYS A 238 -25.80 -3.48 -17.84
CA CYS A 238 -25.88 -4.85 -17.36
C CYS A 238 -25.00 -5.00 -16.13
N GLU A 239 -25.60 -5.19 -14.96
CA GLU A 239 -24.89 -5.49 -13.72
C GLU A 239 -24.76 -7.01 -13.57
N VAL A 240 -23.53 -7.50 -13.65
CA VAL A 240 -23.18 -8.92 -13.55
C VAL A 240 -22.81 -9.22 -12.11
N THR A 241 -23.47 -10.20 -11.50
CA THR A 241 -23.16 -10.66 -10.14
C THR A 241 -22.13 -11.76 -10.20
N LEU A 242 -21.02 -11.59 -9.49
CA LEU A 242 -19.93 -12.56 -9.41
C LEU A 242 -20.28 -13.64 -8.38
N THR A 243 -20.31 -14.90 -8.82
CA THR A 243 -20.49 -16.06 -7.95
C THR A 243 -19.14 -16.63 -7.54
N ASP A 244 -19.12 -17.52 -6.55
CA ASP A 244 -17.86 -18.12 -6.07
C ASP A 244 -17.10 -18.87 -7.17
N ALA A 245 -17.82 -19.48 -8.11
CA ALA A 245 -17.25 -20.23 -9.22
C ALA A 245 -16.47 -19.37 -10.22
N ALA A 246 -16.71 -18.05 -10.26
CA ALA A 246 -15.95 -17.12 -11.10
C ALA A 246 -14.54 -16.85 -10.54
N PHE A 247 -14.25 -17.23 -9.29
CA PHE A 247 -12.97 -16.98 -8.65
C PHE A 247 -12.09 -18.24 -8.66
N VAL A 248 -10.93 -18.15 -9.31
CA VAL A 248 -9.94 -19.22 -9.40
C VAL A 248 -8.58 -18.63 -9.09
N ASP A 249 -7.88 -19.21 -8.13
CA ASP A 249 -6.52 -18.81 -7.71
C ASP A 249 -6.40 -17.30 -7.36
N GLY A 250 -7.43 -16.72 -6.73
CA GLY A 250 -7.46 -15.29 -6.36
C GLY A 250 -7.74 -14.34 -7.53
N ALA A 251 -8.05 -14.85 -8.72
CA ALA A 251 -8.46 -14.07 -9.87
C ALA A 251 -9.92 -14.35 -10.25
N VAL A 252 -10.62 -13.34 -10.74
CA VAL A 252 -11.91 -13.50 -11.41
C VAL A 252 -11.65 -13.83 -12.86
N ARG A 253 -12.23 -14.93 -13.33
CA ARG A 253 -12.16 -15.38 -14.72
C ARG A 253 -13.57 -15.56 -15.26
N TYR A 254 -13.84 -14.91 -16.37
CA TYR A 254 -15.14 -14.97 -17.01
C TYR A 254 -15.02 -14.71 -18.51
N THR A 255 -16.03 -15.17 -19.26
CA THR A 255 -16.13 -14.90 -20.69
C THR A 255 -17.38 -14.09 -20.97
N GLU A 256 -17.21 -12.91 -21.55
CA GLU A 256 -18.32 -12.12 -22.08
C GLU A 256 -18.66 -12.62 -23.48
N ILE A 257 -19.92 -12.91 -23.74
CA ILE A 257 -20.44 -13.34 -25.04
C ILE A 257 -21.49 -12.33 -25.46
N VAL A 258 -21.16 -11.49 -26.43
CA VAL A 258 -22.03 -10.46 -26.98
C VAL A 258 -22.44 -10.84 -28.39
N THR A 259 -23.73 -11.05 -28.60
CA THR A 259 -24.31 -11.30 -29.94
C THR A 259 -25.00 -10.03 -30.43
N THR A 260 -24.53 -9.49 -31.55
CA THR A 260 -25.12 -8.29 -32.16
C THR A 260 -25.76 -8.67 -33.49
N PRO A 261 -27.11 -8.64 -33.60
CA PRO A 261 -27.78 -8.82 -34.88
C PRO A 261 -27.45 -7.60 -35.77
N GLN A 262 -27.08 -7.83 -37.03
CA GLN A 262 -26.67 -6.78 -37.99
C GLN A 262 -25.39 -6.03 -37.59
N ALA A 263 -24.37 -6.77 -37.17
CA ALA A 263 -23.07 -6.20 -36.85
C ALA A 263 -22.24 -5.82 -38.09
N ALA A 264 -22.51 -6.45 -39.24
CA ALA A 264 -21.91 -6.12 -40.52
C ALA A 264 -22.95 -5.54 -41.48
N THR A 265 -22.52 -4.61 -42.34
CA THR A 265 -23.35 -3.98 -43.36
C THR A 265 -22.96 -4.49 -44.75
N LEU A 266 -23.96 -4.78 -45.59
CA LEU A 266 -23.75 -5.23 -46.97
C LEU A 266 -23.88 -4.04 -47.93
N ASP A 267 -22.85 -3.79 -48.74
CA ASP A 267 -22.83 -2.75 -49.77
C ASP A 267 -22.13 -3.30 -51.03
N ASP A 268 -22.78 -3.22 -52.19
CA ASP A 268 -22.28 -3.75 -53.48
C ASP A 268 -21.70 -5.19 -53.41
N GLY A 269 -22.40 -6.09 -52.70
CA GLY A 269 -21.97 -7.49 -52.53
C GLY A 269 -20.79 -7.69 -51.56
N VAL A 270 -20.30 -6.62 -50.93
CA VAL A 270 -19.22 -6.64 -49.94
C VAL A 270 -19.78 -6.38 -48.55
N TRP A 271 -19.55 -7.32 -47.64
CA TRP A 271 -19.85 -7.14 -46.23
C TRP A 271 -18.73 -6.37 -45.55
N THR A 272 -19.10 -5.35 -44.78
CA THR A 272 -18.17 -4.56 -43.96
C THR A 272 -18.51 -4.73 -42.49
N TYR A 273 -17.58 -5.27 -41.72
CA TYR A 273 -17.66 -5.32 -40.26
C TYR A 273 -16.74 -4.25 -39.67
N THR A 274 -17.23 -3.54 -38.66
CA THR A 274 -16.47 -2.52 -37.92
C THR A 274 -16.56 -2.81 -36.44
N ASP A 275 -15.42 -2.91 -35.77
CA ASP A 275 -15.31 -3.00 -34.31
C ASP A 275 -14.32 -1.96 -33.80
N GLY A 276 -14.35 -1.71 -32.49
CA GLY A 276 -13.40 -0.82 -31.86
C GLY A 276 -13.06 -1.23 -30.44
N ILE A 277 -11.83 -0.93 -30.04
CA ILE A 277 -11.39 -0.98 -28.66
C ILE A 277 -11.00 0.43 -28.25
N ARG A 278 -11.55 0.88 -27.13
CA ARG A 278 -11.03 2.05 -26.41
C ARG A 278 -10.23 1.55 -25.22
N HIS A 279 -8.95 1.88 -25.20
CA HIS A 279 -8.11 1.53 -24.06
C HIS A 279 -8.30 2.58 -22.95
N ALA A 280 -8.63 2.11 -21.75
CA ALA A 280 -8.84 2.94 -20.57
C ALA A 280 -8.02 2.36 -19.40
N GLY A 281 -6.70 2.29 -19.59
CA GLY A 281 -5.74 1.79 -18.61
C GLY A 281 -5.80 0.27 -18.35
N GLY A 282 -4.71 -0.27 -17.83
CA GLY A 282 -4.63 -1.63 -17.28
C GLY A 282 -3.95 -2.67 -18.17
N ASP A 283 -4.32 -2.78 -19.45
CA ASP A 283 -3.82 -3.81 -20.37
C ASP A 283 -3.14 -3.16 -21.58
N ARG A 284 -1.81 -3.12 -21.59
CA ARG A 284 -1.06 -2.46 -22.68
C ARG A 284 -1.13 -3.22 -23.98
N ASP A 285 -1.37 -4.52 -23.94
CA ASP A 285 -1.39 -5.36 -25.13
C ASP A 285 -2.84 -5.67 -25.48
N TYR A 286 -3.24 -5.41 -26.72
CA TYR A 286 -4.54 -5.86 -27.22
C TYR A 286 -4.34 -6.93 -28.28
N SER A 287 -5.25 -7.90 -28.29
CA SER A 287 -5.34 -8.91 -29.34
C SER A 287 -6.82 -9.20 -29.65
N ILE A 288 -7.26 -8.80 -30.84
CA ILE A 288 -8.56 -9.14 -31.40
C ILE A 288 -8.37 -10.07 -32.57
N THR A 289 -9.08 -11.19 -32.55
CA THR A 289 -9.18 -12.09 -33.69
C THR A 289 -10.56 -11.99 -34.31
N ILE A 290 -10.65 -11.68 -35.60
CA ILE A 290 -11.92 -11.65 -36.34
C ILE A 290 -11.95 -12.84 -37.30
N LEU A 291 -12.96 -13.69 -37.14
CA LEU A 291 -13.22 -14.86 -37.97
C LEU A 291 -14.35 -14.55 -38.94
N THR A 292 -14.03 -14.56 -40.23
CA THR A 292 -15.02 -14.42 -41.31
C THR A 292 -15.90 -15.66 -41.45
N PRO A 293 -17.05 -15.55 -42.14
CA PRO A 293 -17.88 -16.71 -42.44
C PRO A 293 -17.15 -17.77 -43.27
N VAL A 294 -17.62 -19.02 -43.21
CA VAL A 294 -17.00 -20.14 -43.93
C VAL A 294 -17.01 -19.85 -45.43
N GLY A 295 -15.84 -20.00 -46.07
CA GLY A 295 -15.68 -19.79 -47.51
C GLY A 295 -15.70 -18.32 -47.96
N ALA A 296 -15.76 -17.37 -47.02
CA ALA A 296 -15.68 -15.95 -47.36
C ALA A 296 -14.28 -15.56 -47.86
N THR A 297 -14.23 -14.82 -48.96
CA THR A 297 -12.98 -14.22 -49.46
C THR A 297 -12.80 -12.85 -48.86
N GLU A 298 -11.65 -12.62 -48.21
CA GLU A 298 -11.29 -11.29 -47.73
C GLU A 298 -11.06 -10.34 -48.90
N VAL A 299 -11.51 -9.09 -48.74
CA VAL A 299 -11.35 -8.01 -49.73
C VAL A 299 -10.32 -7.01 -49.23
N SER A 300 -10.44 -6.59 -47.96
CA SER A 300 -9.48 -5.69 -47.31
C SER A 300 -9.63 -5.69 -45.79
N THR A 301 -8.54 -5.44 -45.08
CA THR A 301 -8.49 -5.18 -43.64
C THR A 301 -7.83 -3.84 -43.35
N ASP A 302 -8.36 -3.11 -42.36
CA ASP A 302 -7.78 -1.84 -41.88
C ASP A 302 -7.79 -1.82 -40.35
N PRO A 303 -6.63 -1.74 -39.66
CA PRO A 303 -5.28 -1.74 -40.21
C PRO A 303 -4.93 -3.07 -40.91
N GLN A 304 -3.93 -3.04 -41.79
CA GLN A 304 -3.51 -4.23 -42.53
C GLN A 304 -2.90 -5.27 -41.58
N VAL A 305 -3.40 -6.51 -41.64
CA VAL A 305 -2.99 -7.60 -40.74
C VAL A 305 -2.62 -8.87 -41.51
N SER A 306 -1.89 -9.77 -40.85
CA SER A 306 -1.66 -11.12 -41.38
C SER A 306 -2.94 -11.93 -41.34
N LEU A 307 -3.28 -12.53 -42.48
CA LEU A 307 -4.44 -13.39 -42.64
C LEU A 307 -4.01 -14.86 -42.56
N GLU A 308 -4.73 -15.64 -41.76
CA GLU A 308 -4.55 -17.09 -41.68
C GLU A 308 -5.86 -17.77 -42.05
N VAL A 309 -5.81 -18.88 -42.79
CA VAL A 309 -7.00 -19.71 -42.99
C VAL A 309 -7.01 -20.79 -41.92
N ASN A 310 -8.02 -20.80 -41.05
CA ASN A 310 -8.16 -21.83 -40.02
C ASN A 310 -8.66 -23.14 -40.66
N GLY A 311 -8.46 -24.28 -39.99
CA GLY A 311 -8.88 -25.63 -40.46
C GLY A 311 -10.38 -25.81 -40.73
N GLN A 312 -11.20 -24.81 -40.41
CA GLN A 312 -12.63 -24.73 -40.73
C GLN A 312 -12.93 -23.89 -42.00
N GLN A 313 -11.93 -23.58 -42.83
CA GLN A 313 -12.05 -22.73 -44.03
C GLN A 313 -12.60 -21.32 -43.74
N ARG A 314 -12.26 -20.78 -42.58
CA ARG A 314 -12.55 -19.39 -42.20
C ARG A 314 -11.28 -18.57 -42.27
N THR A 315 -11.37 -17.38 -42.85
CA THR A 315 -10.26 -16.41 -42.81
C THR A 315 -10.23 -15.74 -41.45
N LYS A 316 -9.07 -15.79 -40.81
CA LYS A 316 -8.75 -15.25 -39.49
C LYS A 316 -7.88 -14.01 -39.67
N ALA A 317 -8.42 -12.85 -39.28
CA ALA A 317 -7.70 -11.59 -39.22
C ALA A 317 -7.30 -11.32 -37.77
N VAL A 318 -6.00 -11.17 -37.48
CA VAL A 318 -5.48 -10.97 -36.12
C VAL A 318 -4.95 -9.55 -35.98
N PHE A 319 -5.63 -8.74 -35.17
CA PHE A 319 -5.22 -7.39 -34.82
C PHE A 319 -4.56 -7.43 -33.45
N ALA A 320 -3.25 -7.25 -33.42
CA ALA A 320 -2.49 -7.21 -32.17
C ALA A 320 -1.55 -6.01 -32.16
N GLY A 321 -1.38 -5.41 -30.98
CA GLY A 321 -0.51 -4.26 -30.82
C GLY A 321 -0.48 -3.76 -29.38
N ILE A 322 0.27 -2.69 -29.18
CA ILE A 322 0.36 -2.00 -27.88
C ILE A 322 -0.60 -0.81 -27.91
N ALA A 323 -1.57 -0.80 -27.02
CA ALA A 323 -2.52 0.30 -26.85
C ALA A 323 -1.88 1.46 -26.08
N GLU A 324 -2.13 2.67 -26.55
CA GLU A 324 -1.89 3.91 -25.82
C GLU A 324 -3.15 4.28 -25.02
N ASP A 325 -2.95 4.83 -23.83
CA ASP A 325 -4.05 5.33 -22.99
C ASP A 325 -4.90 6.37 -23.73
N ASP A 326 -6.21 6.30 -23.50
CA ASP A 326 -7.22 7.20 -24.06
C ASP A 326 -7.34 7.24 -25.59
N ARG A 327 -6.70 6.30 -26.30
CA ARG A 327 -6.90 6.13 -27.74
C ARG A 327 -7.97 5.08 -28.06
N GLN A 328 -8.72 5.36 -29.12
CA GLN A 328 -9.66 4.42 -29.72
C GLN A 328 -9.03 3.83 -30.98
N TYR A 329 -8.97 2.51 -31.02
CA TYR A 329 -8.54 1.72 -32.16
C TYR A 329 -9.77 1.17 -32.85
N LEU A 330 -9.84 1.34 -34.16
CA LEU A 330 -10.93 0.84 -35.00
C LEU A 330 -10.38 -0.23 -35.94
N PHE A 331 -11.19 -1.26 -36.17
CA PHE A 331 -10.85 -2.40 -37.00
C PHE A 331 -11.95 -2.61 -38.02
N HIS A 332 -11.58 -2.61 -39.29
CA HIS A 332 -12.48 -2.84 -40.40
C HIS A 332 -12.09 -4.12 -41.12
N VAL A 333 -13.06 -5.00 -41.36
CA VAL A 333 -12.89 -6.21 -42.15
C VAL A 333 -13.93 -6.22 -43.25
N LYS A 334 -13.47 -6.20 -44.51
CA LYS A 334 -14.32 -6.33 -45.69
C LYS A 334 -14.18 -7.72 -46.30
N TYR A 335 -15.30 -8.37 -46.59
CA TYR A 335 -15.31 -9.73 -47.11
C TYR A 335 -16.48 -9.95 -48.08
N ARG A 336 -16.33 -10.92 -48.98
CA ARG A 336 -17.40 -11.41 -49.87
C ARG A 336 -17.74 -12.85 -49.50
N LEU A 337 -19.03 -13.17 -49.57
CA LEU A 337 -19.52 -14.53 -49.38
C LEU A 337 -19.42 -15.33 -50.70
N PRO A 338 -19.20 -16.64 -50.64
CA PRO A 338 -19.20 -17.48 -51.83
C PRO A 338 -20.60 -17.47 -52.47
N GLY A 339 -20.68 -17.13 -53.75
CA GLY A 339 -21.94 -17.02 -54.51
C GLY A 339 -22.58 -15.62 -54.53
N GLY A 340 -21.89 -14.60 -54.03
CA GLY A 340 -22.32 -13.19 -54.11
C GLY A 340 -21.85 -12.41 -55.34
N GLU A 341 -21.37 -13.09 -56.39
CA GLU A 341 -21.18 -12.45 -57.69
C GLU A 341 -22.57 -12.16 -58.27
N SER A 342 -22.95 -10.89 -58.25
CA SER A 342 -24.16 -10.37 -58.88
C SER A 342 -24.25 -10.85 -60.32
N GLU A 343 -25.33 -11.56 -60.67
CA GLU A 343 -25.84 -11.58 -62.05
C GLU A 343 -26.21 -10.18 -62.53
#